data_AF-A0A9X9WS15-F1
#
_entry.id   AF-A0A9X9WS15-F1
#
_cell.length_a   1.000
_cell.length_b   1.000
_cell.length_c   1.000
_cell.angle_alpha   90.00
_cell.angle_beta   90.00
_cell.angle_gamma   90.00
#
_symmetry.space_group_name_H-M   'P 1'
#
loop_
_entity.id
_entity.type
_entity.pdbx_description
1 polymer ?
#
loop_
_entity_poly.entity_id
_entity_poly.type
_entity_poly.pdbx_seq_one_letter_code
_entity_poly.pdbx_strand_id
1 'polypeptide(L)'
;MAVQGLVQSVDALTDAIERKWGVGRLRLLVEDGLRERFDRQWAKWQAAYGAQDLDAVRAHSEAMRRAWAAMDTAALAAGHQPLAPEVWETRMPDGVVLAIVRTLPEAQALARDGRDREVWTLDEVGRVICAWEGRHWVDAIHQHFPGSRIEALRLTPRGGEFDWSRGDAIPFGHETGDTHAYTPIRRRAGA
;
A
#
# COMPACT_ATOMS: atom_id res chain seq x y z
N MET A 1 12.46 -23.28 30.88
CA MET A 1 11.16 -22.73 31.33
C MET A 1 11.26 -21.29 31.86
N ALA A 2 12.10 -20.98 32.87
CA ALA A 2 12.16 -19.63 33.45
C ALA A 2 12.72 -18.53 32.51
N VAL A 3 13.76 -18.84 31.72
CA VAL A 3 14.33 -17.91 30.71
C VAL A 3 13.28 -17.50 29.68
N GLN A 4 12.43 -18.43 29.27
CA GLN A 4 11.48 -18.22 28.18
C GLN A 4 10.37 -17.22 28.55
N GLY A 5 9.90 -17.22 29.80
CA GLY A 5 8.94 -16.21 30.28
C GLY A 5 9.53 -14.81 30.36
N LEU A 6 10.81 -14.68 30.70
CA LEU A 6 11.53 -13.39 30.71
C LEU A 6 11.72 -12.84 29.30
N VAL A 7 11.93 -13.70 28.32
CA VAL A 7 12.03 -13.31 26.92
C VAL A 7 10.68 -12.91 26.35
N GLN A 8 9.65 -13.75 26.52
CA GLN A 8 8.28 -13.48 26.06
C GLN A 8 7.74 -12.15 26.57
N SER A 9 8.11 -11.77 27.79
CA SER A 9 7.66 -10.51 28.37
C SER A 9 8.39 -9.29 27.81
N VAL A 10 9.62 -9.43 27.29
CA VAL A 10 10.29 -8.39 26.49
C VAL A 10 9.67 -8.34 25.09
N ASP A 11 9.42 -9.50 24.48
CA ASP A 11 8.78 -9.59 23.15
C ASP A 11 7.40 -8.92 23.15
N ALA A 12 6.56 -9.21 24.15
CA ALA A 12 5.24 -8.58 24.28
C ALA A 12 5.32 -7.05 24.43
N LEU A 13 6.38 -6.54 25.07
CA LEU A 13 6.62 -5.10 25.16
C LEU A 13 7.07 -4.53 23.82
N THR A 14 7.99 -5.21 23.13
CA THR A 14 8.41 -4.84 21.78
C THR A 14 7.22 -4.77 20.84
N ASP A 15 6.34 -5.78 20.83
CA ASP A 15 5.11 -5.78 20.03
C ASP A 15 4.20 -4.59 20.36
N ALA A 16 4.06 -4.24 21.64
CA ALA A 16 3.24 -3.10 22.05
C ALA A 16 3.82 -1.77 21.57
N ILE A 17 5.14 -1.61 21.67
CA ILE A 17 5.85 -0.42 21.17
C ILE A 17 5.79 -0.34 19.65
N GLU A 18 5.98 -1.45 18.94
CA GLU A 18 5.89 -1.51 17.49
C GLU A 18 4.47 -1.25 16.99
N ARG A 19 3.44 -1.69 17.72
CA ARG A 19 2.05 -1.30 17.42
C ARG A 19 1.83 0.20 17.58
N LYS A 20 2.42 0.81 18.60
CA LYS A 20 2.28 2.26 18.87
C LYS A 20 3.01 3.12 17.83
N TRP A 21 4.22 2.74 17.43
CA TRP A 21 5.08 3.60 16.60
C TRP A 21 5.23 3.14 15.16
N GLY A 22 4.94 1.88 14.86
CA GLY A 22 5.35 1.20 13.64
C GLY A 22 6.64 0.41 13.83
N VAL A 23 6.72 -0.75 13.20
CA VAL A 23 7.86 -1.69 13.30
C VAL A 23 9.15 -0.99 12.92
N GLY A 24 10.15 -1.05 13.80
CA GLY A 24 11.47 -0.44 13.59
C GLY A 24 11.52 1.10 13.55
N ARG A 25 10.38 1.80 13.52
CA ARG A 25 10.32 3.26 13.34
C ARG A 25 10.86 4.03 14.54
N LEU A 26 10.53 3.58 15.77
CA LEU A 26 10.89 4.31 17.00
C LEU A 26 12.39 4.59 17.11
N ARG A 27 13.24 3.65 16.70
CA ARG A 27 14.70 3.84 16.69
C ARG A 27 15.10 5.04 15.82
N LEU A 28 14.40 5.31 14.72
CA LEU A 28 14.69 6.41 13.80
C LEU A 28 14.17 7.79 14.29
N LEU A 29 13.30 7.80 15.31
CA LEU A 29 12.68 9.02 15.85
C LEU A 29 13.45 9.61 17.04
N VAL A 30 14.41 8.87 17.59
CA VAL A 30 15.23 9.31 18.72
C VAL A 30 16.63 9.74 18.25
N GLU A 31 17.28 10.57 19.06
CA GLU A 31 18.66 11.01 18.86
C GLU A 31 19.62 9.81 18.76
N ASP A 32 20.65 9.93 17.90
CA ASP A 32 21.62 8.87 17.63
C ASP A 32 22.30 8.34 18.91
N GLY A 33 22.67 9.22 19.86
CA GLY A 33 23.28 8.80 21.12
C GLY A 33 22.36 7.94 22.01
N LEU A 34 21.04 8.15 21.94
CA LEU A 34 20.07 7.29 22.63
C LEU A 34 19.88 5.96 21.87
N ARG A 35 19.81 6.01 20.53
CA ARG A 35 19.73 4.83 19.67
C ARG A 35 20.91 3.88 19.89
N GLU A 36 22.13 4.39 19.90
CA GLU A 36 23.32 3.57 20.12
C GLU A 36 23.34 2.90 21.50
N ARG A 37 22.90 3.61 22.55
CA ARG A 37 22.80 3.04 23.90
C ARG A 37 21.80 1.90 23.94
N PHE A 38 20.66 2.07 23.27
CA PHE A 38 19.67 1.01 23.11
C PHE A 38 20.26 -0.20 22.38
N ASP A 39 20.91 0.01 21.24
CA ASP A 39 21.48 -1.06 20.41
C ASP A 39 22.54 -1.87 21.17
N ARG A 40 23.40 -1.20 21.96
CA ARG A 40 24.35 -1.89 22.85
C ARG A 40 23.65 -2.73 23.91
N GLN A 41 22.57 -2.23 24.49
CA GLN A 41 21.79 -2.99 25.48
C GLN A 41 21.07 -4.18 24.84
N TRP A 42 20.60 -4.03 23.60
CA TRP A 42 19.99 -5.10 22.81
C TRP A 42 20.99 -6.22 22.55
N ALA A 43 22.20 -5.89 22.12
CA ALA A 43 23.27 -6.86 21.90
C ALA A 43 23.61 -7.65 23.18
N LYS A 44 23.69 -6.99 24.35
CA LYS A 44 23.95 -7.66 25.63
C LYS A 44 22.84 -8.63 26.01
N TRP A 45 21.58 -8.23 25.83
CA TRP A 45 20.44 -9.08 26.12
C TRP A 45 20.41 -10.32 25.20
N GLN A 46 20.64 -10.13 23.90
CA GLN A 46 20.73 -11.24 22.94
C GLN A 46 21.89 -12.19 23.25
N ALA A 47 23.05 -11.66 23.66
CA ALA A 47 24.19 -12.48 24.07
C ALA A 47 23.87 -13.31 25.32
N ALA A 48 23.23 -12.72 26.33
CA ALA A 48 22.81 -13.44 27.53
C ALA A 48 21.78 -14.53 27.22
N TYR A 49 20.82 -14.24 26.32
CA TYR A 49 19.87 -15.24 25.84
C TYR A 49 20.56 -16.38 25.09
N GLY A 50 21.48 -16.07 24.18
CA GLY A 50 22.27 -17.06 23.45
C GLY A 50 23.10 -17.97 24.37
N ALA A 51 23.65 -17.40 25.45
CA ALA A 51 24.40 -18.15 26.46
C ALA A 51 23.50 -18.93 27.46
N GLN A 52 22.17 -18.74 27.41
CA GLN A 52 21.20 -19.30 28.37
C GLN A 52 21.51 -18.94 29.84
N ASP A 53 22.14 -17.79 30.08
CA ASP A 53 22.44 -17.28 31.42
C ASP A 53 21.19 -16.62 32.00
N LEU A 54 20.53 -17.31 32.94
CA LEU A 54 19.26 -16.85 33.52
C LEU A 54 19.38 -15.51 34.26
N ASP A 55 20.46 -15.31 35.01
CA ASP A 55 20.63 -14.10 35.82
C ASP A 55 20.95 -12.90 34.92
N ALA A 56 21.80 -13.11 33.91
CA ALA A 56 22.08 -12.09 32.91
C ALA A 56 20.84 -11.77 32.06
N VAL A 57 20.06 -12.77 31.64
CA VAL A 57 18.80 -12.55 30.91
C VAL A 57 17.82 -11.75 31.75
N ARG A 58 17.66 -12.08 33.04
CA ARG A 58 16.78 -11.31 33.95
C ARG A 58 17.20 -9.85 34.04
N ALA A 59 18.47 -9.60 34.37
CA ALA A 59 18.99 -8.25 34.53
C ALA A 59 18.89 -7.44 33.22
N HIS A 60 19.19 -8.06 32.09
CA HIS A 60 19.13 -7.41 30.79
C HIS A 60 17.70 -7.23 30.26
N SER A 61 16.75 -8.13 30.59
CA SER A 61 15.33 -7.95 30.29
C SER A 61 14.76 -6.73 31.02
N GLU A 62 15.07 -6.54 32.30
CA GLU A 62 14.66 -5.35 33.05
C GLU A 62 15.27 -4.07 32.50
N ALA A 63 16.56 -4.10 32.16
CA ALA A 63 17.23 -2.99 31.48
C ALA A 63 16.58 -2.69 30.12
N MET A 64 16.14 -3.71 29.39
CA MET A 64 15.46 -3.55 28.10
C MET A 64 14.12 -2.83 28.23
N ARG A 65 13.32 -3.16 29.25
CA ARG A 65 12.06 -2.46 29.52
C ARG A 65 12.27 -0.97 29.76
N ARG A 66 13.29 -0.62 30.56
CA ARG A 66 13.66 0.78 30.81
C ARG A 66 14.14 1.47 29.54
N ALA A 67 14.91 0.77 28.70
CA ALA A 67 15.41 1.33 27.44
C ALA A 67 14.26 1.62 26.46
N TRP A 68 13.28 0.72 26.32
CA TRP A 68 12.08 0.96 25.51
C TRP A 68 11.25 2.14 26.03
N ALA A 69 11.02 2.23 27.34
CA ALA A 69 10.30 3.36 27.94
C ALA A 69 11.03 4.71 27.72
N ALA A 70 12.36 4.69 27.81
CA ALA A 70 13.17 5.87 27.53
C ALA A 70 13.07 6.31 26.06
N MET A 71 13.08 5.37 25.10
CA MET A 71 12.89 5.70 23.68
C MET A 71 11.48 6.25 23.40
N ASP A 72 10.45 5.64 23.99
CA ASP A 72 9.06 6.12 23.87
C ASP A 72 8.93 7.56 24.38
N THR A 73 9.49 7.84 25.55
CA THR A 73 9.47 9.16 26.18
C THR A 73 10.25 10.19 25.36
N ALA A 74 11.44 9.81 24.86
CA ALA A 74 12.26 10.68 24.04
C ALA A 74 11.60 11.04 22.71
N ALA A 75 10.94 10.09 22.05
CA ALA A 75 10.20 10.35 20.81
C ALA A 75 9.02 11.30 21.04
N LEU A 76 8.25 11.13 22.12
CA LEU A 76 7.18 12.06 22.50
C LEU A 76 7.73 13.46 22.84
N ALA A 77 8.83 13.52 23.59
CA ALA A 77 9.47 14.79 23.96
C ALA A 77 10.02 15.55 22.76
N ALA A 78 10.45 14.83 21.71
CA ALA A 78 10.84 15.40 20.42
C ALA A 78 9.65 15.84 19.55
N GLY A 79 8.41 15.68 20.03
CA GLY A 79 7.19 16.08 19.33
C GLY A 79 6.70 15.08 18.28
N HIS A 80 7.28 13.88 18.22
CA HIS A 80 6.77 12.84 17.34
C HIS A 80 5.44 12.28 17.85
N GLN A 81 4.55 11.97 16.93
CA GLN A 81 3.25 11.38 17.25
C GLN A 81 3.27 9.86 17.03
N PRO A 82 2.57 9.09 17.89
CA PRO A 82 2.29 7.68 17.64
C PRO A 82 1.70 7.47 16.25
N LEU A 83 1.86 6.26 15.71
CA LEU A 83 1.28 5.88 14.44
C LEU A 83 -0.25 5.89 14.57
N ALA A 84 -0.89 6.86 13.93
CA ALA A 84 -2.34 6.95 13.78
C ALA A 84 -2.65 6.97 12.28
N PRO A 85 -2.73 5.79 11.63
CA PRO A 85 -3.00 5.71 10.21
C PRO A 85 -4.32 6.39 9.87
N GLU A 86 -4.29 7.30 8.91
CA GLU A 86 -5.50 7.73 8.24
C GLU A 86 -5.84 6.67 7.18
N VAL A 87 -6.98 5.99 7.34
CA VAL A 87 -7.38 4.87 6.49
C VAL A 87 -8.54 5.29 5.62
N TRP A 88 -8.38 5.16 4.30
CA TRP A 88 -9.46 5.37 3.35
C TRP A 88 -10.01 4.01 2.92
N GLU A 89 -11.26 3.70 3.27
CA GLU A 89 -11.88 2.42 2.95
C GLU A 89 -12.95 2.57 1.87
N THR A 90 -13.06 1.57 1.00
CA THR A 90 -14.17 1.43 0.07
C THR A 90 -14.48 -0.05 -0.16
N ARG A 91 -15.71 -0.36 -0.58
CA ARG A 91 -16.09 -1.71 -0.95
C ARG A 91 -15.87 -1.92 -2.44
N MET A 92 -15.05 -2.91 -2.79
CA MET A 92 -14.82 -3.30 -4.17
C MET A 92 -16.02 -4.07 -4.75
N PRO A 93 -16.20 -4.10 -6.09
CA PRO A 93 -17.32 -4.79 -6.73
C PRO A 93 -17.42 -6.30 -6.44
N ASP A 94 -16.30 -6.94 -6.14
CA ASP A 94 -16.23 -8.36 -5.74
C ASP A 94 -16.63 -8.59 -4.26
N GLY A 95 -16.88 -7.52 -3.52
CA GLY A 95 -17.31 -7.56 -2.12
C GLY A 95 -16.18 -7.43 -1.10
N VAL A 96 -14.93 -7.42 -1.52
CA VAL A 96 -13.77 -7.20 -0.63
C VAL A 96 -13.72 -5.73 -0.20
N VAL A 97 -13.32 -5.47 1.04
CA VAL A 97 -13.07 -4.10 1.52
C VAL A 97 -11.64 -3.72 1.17
N LEU A 98 -11.45 -2.70 0.35
CA LEU A 98 -10.15 -2.08 0.10
C LEU A 98 -9.89 -1.01 1.16
N ALA A 99 -8.69 -1.01 1.74
CA ALA A 99 -8.19 0.02 2.63
C ALA A 99 -6.89 0.60 2.09
N ILE A 100 -6.88 1.91 1.83
CA ILE A 100 -5.70 2.64 1.36
C ILE A 100 -5.08 3.40 2.53
N VAL A 101 -3.77 3.29 2.66
CA VAL A 101 -2.95 4.00 3.65
C VAL A 101 -1.74 4.65 2.99
N ARG A 102 -1.10 5.61 3.67
CA ARG A 102 -0.01 6.38 3.07
C ARG A 102 1.28 5.58 3.01
N THR A 103 1.57 4.79 4.04
CA THR A 103 2.89 4.18 4.23
C THR A 103 2.82 2.69 4.60
N LEU A 104 3.90 1.95 4.35
CA LEU A 104 4.00 0.53 4.73
C LEU A 104 3.82 0.28 6.24
N PRO A 105 4.40 1.09 7.16
CA PRO A 105 4.13 0.94 8.59
C PRO A 105 2.65 1.07 8.95
N GLU A 106 1.91 1.98 8.29
CA GLU A 106 0.46 2.09 8.46
C GLU A 106 -0.24 0.82 7.97
N ALA A 107 0.14 0.26 6.82
CA ALA A 107 -0.45 -0.97 6.30
C ALA A 107 -0.26 -2.16 7.25
N GLN A 108 0.95 -2.27 7.84
CA GLN A 108 1.25 -3.29 8.84
C GLN A 108 0.44 -3.12 10.13
N ALA A 109 0.18 -1.88 10.55
CA ALA A 109 -0.68 -1.61 11.70
C ALA A 109 -2.13 -2.08 11.43
N LEU A 110 -2.62 -1.85 10.22
CA LEU A 110 -3.97 -2.27 9.80
C LEU A 110 -4.11 -3.79 9.66
N ALA A 111 -3.08 -4.49 9.17
CA ALA A 111 -3.10 -5.95 9.05
C ALA A 111 -3.25 -6.68 10.39
N ARG A 112 -2.93 -6.00 11.50
CA ARG A 112 -2.97 -6.55 12.86
C ARG A 112 -4.27 -6.25 13.61
N ASP A 113 -5.22 -5.51 13.05
CA ASP A 113 -6.45 -5.12 13.75
C ASP A 113 -7.59 -6.17 13.66
N GLY A 114 -7.35 -7.26 12.92
CA GLY A 114 -8.27 -8.39 12.81
C GLY A 114 -9.47 -8.17 11.89
N ARG A 115 -9.50 -7.06 11.13
CA ARG A 115 -10.51 -6.83 10.11
C ARG A 115 -10.07 -7.44 8.78
N ASP A 116 -10.99 -8.17 8.15
CA ASP A 116 -10.77 -8.72 6.81
C ASP A 116 -10.92 -7.62 5.77
N ARG A 117 -9.80 -7.19 5.20
CA ARG A 117 -9.70 -6.14 4.19
C ARG A 117 -8.38 -6.28 3.43
N GLU A 118 -8.41 -5.86 2.18
CA GLU A 118 -7.23 -5.74 1.35
C GLU A 118 -6.57 -4.39 1.61
N VAL A 119 -5.33 -4.39 2.11
CA VAL A 119 -4.63 -3.17 2.52
C VAL A 119 -3.59 -2.79 1.47
N TRP A 120 -3.69 -1.56 0.96
CA TRP A 120 -2.81 -1.01 -0.06
C TRP A 120 -2.13 0.26 0.45
N THR A 121 -0.84 0.40 0.17
CA THR A 121 -0.09 1.65 0.35
C THR A 121 -0.25 2.56 -0.88
N LEU A 122 -0.08 3.87 -0.71
CA LEU A 122 -0.05 4.81 -1.84
C LEU A 122 1.05 4.46 -2.87
N ASP A 123 2.18 3.88 -2.45
CA ASP A 123 3.23 3.41 -3.35
C ASP A 123 2.73 2.25 -4.24
N GLU A 124 2.04 1.27 -3.66
CA GLU A 124 1.43 0.15 -4.40
C GLU A 124 0.34 0.64 -5.36
N VAL A 125 -0.52 1.56 -4.93
CA VAL A 125 -1.51 2.21 -5.80
C VAL A 125 -0.81 2.89 -6.99
N GLY A 126 0.27 3.64 -6.74
CA GLY A 126 1.05 4.29 -7.78
C GLY A 126 1.69 3.30 -8.76
N ARG A 127 2.26 2.20 -8.26
CA ARG A 127 2.84 1.13 -9.09
C ARG A 127 1.80 0.46 -9.98
N VAL A 128 0.63 0.15 -9.43
CA VAL A 128 -0.46 -0.49 -10.20
C VAL A 128 -1.01 0.46 -11.25
N ILE A 129 -1.20 1.74 -10.89
CA ILE A 129 -1.59 2.78 -11.85
C ILE A 129 -0.53 2.94 -12.96
N CYS A 130 0.77 2.88 -12.63
CA CYS A 130 1.85 2.95 -13.63
C CYS A 130 1.94 1.67 -14.50
N ALA A 131 1.65 0.51 -13.92
CA ALA A 131 1.66 -0.78 -14.61
C ALA A 131 0.42 -0.96 -15.51
N TRP A 132 -0.71 -0.33 -15.17
CA TRP A 132 -1.90 -0.28 -16.00
C TRP A 132 -1.88 0.96 -16.91
N GLU A 133 -1.66 0.76 -18.22
CA GLU A 133 -1.75 1.78 -19.28
C GLU A 133 -3.04 2.66 -19.25
N GLY A 134 -4.05 2.30 -18.45
CA GLY A 134 -5.26 3.07 -18.19
C GLY A 134 -5.03 4.48 -17.62
N ARG A 135 -3.89 4.75 -16.97
CA ARG A 135 -3.61 6.10 -16.44
C ARG A 135 -3.55 7.16 -17.53
N HIS A 136 -2.94 6.85 -18.68
CA HIS A 136 -2.86 7.79 -19.80
C HIS A 136 -4.25 8.19 -20.30
N TRP A 137 -5.21 7.27 -20.25
CA TRP A 137 -6.60 7.54 -20.64
C TRP A 137 -7.36 8.34 -19.59
N VAL A 138 -7.20 8.02 -18.31
CA VAL A 138 -7.84 8.77 -17.21
C VAL A 138 -7.32 10.20 -17.16
N ASP A 139 -6.01 10.40 -17.29
CA ASP A 139 -5.39 11.73 -17.31
C ASP A 139 -5.86 12.53 -18.53
N ALA A 140 -5.93 11.92 -19.72
CA ALA A 140 -6.47 12.56 -20.92
C ALA A 140 -7.95 12.95 -20.76
N ILE A 141 -8.77 12.09 -20.15
CA ILE A 141 -10.21 12.35 -19.92
C ILE A 141 -10.39 13.52 -18.96
N HIS A 142 -9.70 13.56 -17.83
CA HIS A 142 -9.84 14.68 -16.90
C HIS A 142 -9.30 16.01 -17.47
N GLN A 143 -8.27 15.97 -18.32
CA GLN A 143 -7.74 17.15 -19.01
C GLN A 143 -8.74 17.73 -20.03
N HIS A 144 -9.41 16.87 -20.79
CA HIS A 144 -10.34 17.30 -21.84
C HIS A 144 -11.78 17.46 -21.35
N PHE A 145 -12.14 16.82 -20.22
CA PHE A 145 -13.47 16.84 -19.63
C PHE A 145 -13.39 17.02 -18.10
N PRO A 146 -13.11 18.24 -17.62
CA PRO A 146 -13.04 18.53 -16.18
C PRO A 146 -14.37 18.22 -15.47
N GLY A 147 -14.31 17.50 -14.35
CA GLY A 147 -15.49 17.11 -13.57
C GLY A 147 -16.21 15.85 -14.06
N SER A 148 -15.69 15.18 -15.09
CA SER A 148 -16.20 13.88 -15.53
C SER A 148 -15.98 12.79 -14.46
N ARG A 149 -16.93 11.85 -14.39
CA ARG A 149 -16.83 10.65 -13.56
C ARG A 149 -16.66 9.45 -14.50
N ILE A 150 -15.55 8.73 -14.36
CA ILE A 150 -15.29 7.51 -15.12
C ILE A 150 -15.96 6.34 -14.39
N GLU A 151 -16.96 5.72 -15.01
CA GLU A 151 -17.73 4.63 -14.39
C GLU A 151 -17.10 3.24 -14.61
N ALA A 152 -16.36 3.04 -15.70
CA ALA A 152 -15.63 1.81 -15.99
C ALA A 152 -14.47 2.05 -16.96
N LEU A 153 -13.39 1.29 -16.82
CA LEU A 153 -12.29 1.22 -17.78
C LEU A 153 -12.21 -0.21 -18.33
N ARG A 154 -12.40 -0.38 -19.64
CA ARG A 154 -12.25 -1.68 -20.32
C ARG A 154 -11.02 -1.62 -21.19
N LEU A 155 -9.99 -2.37 -20.78
CA LEU A 155 -8.75 -2.48 -21.56
C LEU A 155 -8.93 -3.57 -22.61
N THR A 156 -8.64 -3.24 -23.86
CA THR A 156 -8.43 -4.25 -24.89
C THR A 156 -7.09 -4.96 -24.59
N PRO A 157 -7.05 -6.30 -24.49
CA PRO A 157 -5.79 -7.03 -24.30
C PRO A 157 -4.80 -6.69 -25.42
N ARG A 158 -3.49 -6.68 -25.13
CA ARG A 158 -2.45 -6.43 -26.14
C ARG A 158 -2.55 -7.48 -27.26
N GLY A 159 -2.71 -7.02 -28.50
CA GLY A 159 -2.98 -7.90 -29.66
C GLY A 159 -4.45 -8.31 -29.86
N GLY A 160 -5.35 -7.87 -28.96
CA GLY A 160 -6.80 -7.88 -29.17
C GLY A 160 -7.32 -6.60 -29.84
N GLU A 161 -6.40 -5.73 -30.26
CA GLU A 161 -6.71 -4.54 -31.05
C GLU A 161 -7.42 -4.96 -32.34
N PHE A 162 -8.51 -4.26 -32.66
CA PHE A 162 -9.21 -4.48 -33.90
C PHE A 162 -8.28 -4.09 -35.06
N ASP A 163 -7.91 -5.07 -35.89
CA ASP A 163 -7.09 -4.83 -37.06
C ASP A 163 -7.93 -4.16 -38.16
N TRP A 164 -7.89 -2.83 -38.17
CA TRP A 164 -8.56 -2.01 -39.18
C TRP A 164 -8.12 -2.31 -40.62
N SER A 165 -6.95 -2.93 -40.82
CA SER A 165 -6.49 -3.34 -42.15
C SER A 165 -7.18 -4.60 -42.65
N ARG A 166 -7.67 -5.45 -41.74
CA ARG A 166 -8.42 -6.68 -42.06
C ARG A 166 -9.92 -6.44 -42.20
N GLY A 167 -10.43 -5.37 -41.58
CA GLY A 167 -11.86 -5.09 -41.52
C GLY A 167 -12.63 -6.16 -40.73
N ASP A 168 -13.94 -5.95 -40.55
CA ASP A 168 -14.84 -6.98 -40.05
C ASP A 168 -15.62 -7.63 -41.21
N ALA A 169 -15.93 -8.93 -41.05
CA ALA A 169 -16.90 -9.57 -41.91
C ALA A 169 -18.28 -9.02 -41.56
N ILE A 170 -18.68 -7.94 -42.21
CA ILE A 170 -20.05 -7.42 -42.14
C ILE A 170 -20.93 -8.44 -42.87
N PRO A 171 -21.84 -9.18 -42.20
CA PRO A 171 -22.63 -10.24 -42.82
C PRO A 171 -23.78 -9.67 -43.69
N PHE A 172 -23.72 -8.39 -44.04
CA PHE A 172 -24.70 -7.69 -44.84
C PHE A 172 -24.02 -7.26 -46.14
N GLY A 173 -24.31 -7.95 -47.26
CA GLY A 173 -24.29 -7.29 -48.57
C GLY A 173 -23.43 -7.85 -49.71
N HIS A 174 -22.91 -9.08 -49.69
CA HIS A 174 -22.15 -9.61 -50.85
C HIS A 174 -22.63 -10.92 -51.49
N GLU A 175 -23.79 -11.48 -51.12
CA GLU A 175 -24.32 -12.67 -51.83
C GLU A 175 -25.74 -12.52 -52.43
N THR A 176 -26.39 -11.36 -52.30
CA THR A 176 -27.61 -11.07 -53.05
C THR A 176 -27.47 -9.72 -53.72
N GLY A 177 -27.50 -9.73 -55.05
CA GLY A 177 -27.32 -8.54 -55.86
C GLY A 177 -28.39 -7.50 -55.60
N ASP A 178 -28.04 -6.44 -54.86
CA ASP A 178 -28.83 -5.22 -54.80
C ASP A 178 -28.11 -4.09 -55.51
N THR A 179 -28.49 -3.93 -56.77
CA THR A 179 -28.29 -2.73 -57.59
C THR A 179 -29.02 -1.54 -56.98
N HIS A 180 -28.42 -0.83 -56.03
CA HIS A 180 -28.86 0.52 -55.72
C HIS A 180 -27.74 1.53 -55.94
N ALA A 181 -27.95 2.27 -57.03
CA ALA A 181 -27.09 3.31 -57.57
C ALA A 181 -26.75 4.39 -56.54
N TYR A 182 -25.46 4.65 -56.40
CA TYR A 182 -24.96 5.83 -55.72
C TYR A 182 -25.36 7.08 -56.53
N THR A 183 -26.36 7.84 -56.08
CA THR A 183 -26.67 9.15 -56.65
C THR A 183 -25.78 10.19 -55.95
N PRO A 184 -24.84 10.86 -56.65
CA PRO A 184 -24.02 11.89 -56.02
C PRO A 184 -24.84 13.16 -55.78
N ILE A 185 -24.82 13.67 -54.55
CA ILE A 185 -25.48 14.94 -54.18
C ILE A 185 -24.71 16.11 -54.80
N ARG A 186 -25.31 16.81 -55.77
CA ARG A 186 -24.76 18.07 -56.33
C ARG A 186 -25.00 19.23 -55.37
N ARG A 187 -23.93 19.88 -54.90
CA ARG A 187 -24.02 21.20 -54.24
C ARG A 187 -24.35 22.27 -55.29
N ARG A 188 -25.40 23.06 -55.07
CA ARG A 188 -25.69 24.29 -55.83
C ARG A 188 -24.66 25.36 -55.44
N ALA A 189 -23.89 25.85 -56.41
CA ALA A 189 -23.21 27.14 -56.31
C ALA A 189 -24.22 28.25 -56.69
N GLY A 190 -24.27 29.30 -55.87
CA GLY A 190 -25.19 30.41 -56.02
C GLY A 190 -24.83 31.35 -57.17
N ALA A 191 -25.86 32.09 -57.60
CA ALA A 191 -25.80 33.45 -58.12
C ALA A 191 -27.01 34.19 -57.53
#